data_AF-N2BQI4-F1
#
_entry.id   AF-N2BQI4-F1
#
_cell.length_a   1.000
_cell.length_b   1.000
_cell.length_c   1.000
_cell.angle_alpha   90.00
_cell.angle_beta   90.00
_cell.angle_gamma   90.00
#
_symmetry.space_group_name_H-M   'P 1'
#
loop_
_entity.id
_entity.type
_entity.pdbx_description
1 polymer ?
#
loop_
_entity_poly.entity_id
_entity_poly.type
_entity_poly.pdbx_seq_one_letter_code
_entity_poly.pdbx_strand_id
1 'polypeptide(L)'
;MYEKDQAIKLVLLSFLSGKSAFLYGPPGTAKSLIARRVALAFDMETKNQNKSPSNDEGYISTNNFKNLDSKKADSNTFFAYLMNRFSTPEEIFGPIDIAELKKNRLTRSTQGYLSTAHFAFLDEIWKSSPAILNTLLTIINEKIYRDGNMDIKVPLKGLVCASNEFPMQNQGLEALYDRLVIRLSVLPIEQKSSFEALLDEDIVEIEVTNPITTQELQDITQKAKKIKFSQEAKEAMHFLKASIESYNKSLRLRNLAQDNIESSQIESRQDSKNQSIESTQEPISHNGIYVSDRRWRAMAELLKTAAALSDRDEVQPIDIMLLAHCLWSDEAQKEVVNKIIAKALQSSMQNAKFDISSLKEEYSKHYDATIAEFYQHGKPKQMNPTTKDLYTKVCNDIMQYINTCKIKLQEIFETTRNKIANPFLTTNDYCSALHDITQTQVELRQLSIAVEQLKYIIQNQPTPIPPKYGETKKSNEAKKKQDKIKPTTKEELEELVKDESIYLGDIDTSEIIDMSELFQNSKRTDFSGIESWDVSNVINMRSMFEHAISFNQPLDDWDVSNVENMRSMFNTAKSFNQSLNNWDVSNVKNMDHMFYNTSMRSYPQWYR
;
A
#
# COMPACT_ATOMS: atom_id res chain seq x y z
N MET A 1 -14.01 -13.27 4.16
CA MET A 1 -13.27 -12.12 4.73
C MET A 1 -12.76 -11.31 3.57
N TYR A 2 -13.34 -10.14 3.34
CA TYR A 2 -13.03 -9.35 2.14
C TYR A 2 -11.87 -8.39 2.37
N GLU A 3 -11.01 -8.26 1.36
CA GLU A 3 -9.86 -7.34 1.38
C GLU A 3 -8.88 -7.60 2.54
N LYS A 4 -8.75 -8.88 2.94
CA LYS A 4 -7.83 -9.31 4.02
C LYS A 4 -6.91 -10.45 3.60
N ASP A 5 -6.89 -10.82 2.31
CA ASP A 5 -6.13 -11.96 1.80
C ASP A 5 -4.64 -11.86 2.08
N GLN A 6 -4.05 -10.69 1.82
CA GLN A 6 -2.62 -10.45 2.08
C GLN A 6 -2.31 -10.56 3.58
N ALA A 7 -3.18 -10.04 4.45
CA ALA A 7 -3.00 -10.13 5.89
C ALA A 7 -3.08 -11.59 6.38
N ILE A 8 -4.03 -12.36 5.89
CA ILE A 8 -4.16 -13.80 6.21
C ILE A 8 -2.91 -14.56 5.76
N LYS A 9 -2.46 -14.36 4.52
CA LYS A 9 -1.26 -15.00 3.97
C LYS A 9 -0.01 -14.70 4.78
N LEU A 10 0.21 -13.44 5.15
CA LEU A 10 1.41 -13.04 5.89
C LEU A 10 1.34 -13.44 7.37
N VAL A 11 0.17 -13.45 7.99
CA VAL A 11 0.01 -14.04 9.34
C VAL A 11 0.24 -15.54 9.30
N LEU A 12 -0.22 -16.25 8.27
CA LEU A 12 0.08 -17.67 8.07
C LEU A 12 1.58 -17.91 7.90
N LEU A 13 2.27 -17.11 7.08
CA LEU A 13 3.73 -17.16 6.94
C LEU A 13 4.43 -16.90 8.28
N SER A 14 3.93 -15.96 9.10
CA SER A 14 4.48 -15.70 10.43
C SER A 14 4.40 -16.94 11.32
N PHE A 15 3.28 -17.66 11.30
CA PHE A 15 3.09 -18.87 12.11
C PHE A 15 3.96 -20.04 11.62
N LEU A 16 4.04 -20.24 10.31
CA LEU A 16 4.87 -21.27 9.68
C LEU A 16 6.38 -21.05 9.91
N SER A 17 6.81 -19.80 9.98
CA SER A 17 8.21 -19.42 10.23
C SER A 17 8.57 -19.28 11.72
N GLY A 18 7.60 -19.44 12.61
CA GLY A 18 7.79 -19.24 14.04
C GLY A 18 8.04 -17.78 14.45
N LYS A 19 7.61 -16.83 13.62
CA LYS A 19 7.78 -15.38 13.80
C LYS A 19 6.50 -14.72 14.30
N SER A 20 6.66 -13.54 14.87
CA SER A 20 5.55 -12.74 15.38
C SER A 20 5.13 -11.67 14.37
N ALA A 21 3.84 -11.36 14.34
CA ALA A 21 3.24 -10.33 13.51
C ALA A 21 2.57 -9.23 14.35
N PHE A 22 2.55 -8.01 13.81
CA PHE A 22 1.84 -6.86 14.35
C PHE A 22 0.75 -6.42 13.37
N LEU A 23 -0.48 -6.30 13.85
CA LEU A 23 -1.62 -5.79 13.11
C LEU A 23 -2.00 -4.41 13.62
N TYR A 24 -1.74 -3.39 12.81
CA TYR A 24 -2.11 -2.00 13.05
C TYR A 24 -3.45 -1.68 12.39
N GLY A 25 -4.35 -0.97 13.07
CA GLY A 25 -5.55 -0.42 12.45
C GLY A 25 -6.71 -0.20 13.42
N PRO A 26 -7.81 0.44 12.97
CA PRO A 26 -8.93 0.78 13.82
C PRO A 26 -9.65 -0.47 14.39
N PRO A 27 -10.41 -0.34 15.49
CA PRO A 27 -11.23 -1.43 16.00
C PRO A 27 -12.27 -1.86 14.94
N GLY A 28 -12.71 -3.12 15.00
CA GLY A 28 -13.71 -3.65 14.07
C GLY A 28 -13.19 -4.12 12.71
N THR A 29 -11.90 -3.99 12.40
CA THR A 29 -11.32 -4.41 11.09
C THR A 29 -10.95 -5.90 11.00
N ALA A 30 -11.56 -6.75 11.84
CA ALA A 30 -11.36 -8.20 11.88
C ALA A 30 -9.94 -8.70 12.28
N LYS A 31 -9.11 -7.88 12.93
CA LYS A 31 -7.74 -8.27 13.39
C LYS A 31 -7.71 -9.58 14.18
N SER A 32 -8.58 -9.73 15.17
CA SER A 32 -8.68 -10.94 15.99
C SER A 32 -9.19 -12.15 15.20
N LEU A 33 -10.04 -11.93 14.20
CA LEU A 33 -10.57 -12.96 13.33
C LEU A 33 -9.50 -13.51 12.38
N ILE A 34 -8.61 -12.66 11.87
CA ILE A 34 -7.45 -13.09 11.05
C ILE A 34 -6.61 -14.09 11.84
N ALA A 35 -6.17 -13.73 13.05
CA ALA A 35 -5.32 -14.59 13.87
C ALA A 35 -6.02 -15.91 14.24
N ARG A 36 -7.31 -15.86 14.62
CA ARG A 36 -8.11 -17.06 14.90
C ARG A 36 -8.21 -17.98 13.68
N ARG A 37 -8.56 -17.45 12.51
CA ARG A 37 -8.73 -18.26 11.30
C ARG A 37 -7.42 -18.90 10.86
N VAL A 38 -6.29 -18.19 10.95
CA VAL A 38 -4.99 -18.76 10.62
C VAL A 38 -4.62 -19.88 11.59
N ALA A 39 -4.96 -19.77 12.87
CA ALA A 39 -4.69 -20.83 13.83
C ALA A 39 -5.45 -22.14 13.54
N LEU A 40 -6.63 -22.07 12.89
CA LEU A 40 -7.39 -23.25 12.45
C LEU A 40 -6.67 -24.05 11.37
N ALA A 41 -5.68 -23.46 10.67
CA ALA A 41 -4.88 -24.17 9.67
C ALA A 41 -3.92 -25.21 10.26
N PHE A 42 -3.87 -25.35 11.59
CA PHE A 42 -2.93 -26.22 12.30
C PHE A 42 -3.65 -27.21 13.20
N ASP A 43 -3.23 -28.46 13.15
CA ASP A 43 -3.60 -29.50 14.11
C ASP A 43 -2.41 -29.80 15.03
N MET A 44 -2.53 -29.37 16.28
CA MET A 44 -1.46 -29.43 17.26
C MET A 44 -1.79 -30.47 18.32
N GLU A 45 -1.06 -31.58 18.30
CA GLU A 45 -1.15 -32.59 19.36
C GLU A 45 -0.72 -31.98 20.70
N THR A 46 -1.67 -31.86 21.62
CA THR A 46 -1.34 -31.60 23.02
C THR A 46 -0.82 -32.92 23.61
N LYS A 47 0.45 -32.98 23.97
CA LYS A 47 1.00 -34.12 24.71
C LYS A 47 0.31 -34.22 26.08
N ASN A 48 -0.84 -34.90 26.14
CA ASN A 48 -1.41 -35.35 27.40
C ASN A 48 -0.68 -36.62 27.83
N GLN A 49 0.08 -36.50 28.92
CA GLN A 49 0.51 -37.66 29.69
C GLN A 49 -0.73 -38.40 30.21
N ASN A 50 -0.76 -39.71 29.93
CA ASN A 50 -1.59 -40.74 30.56
C ASN A 50 -3.13 -40.54 30.54
N LYS A 51 -3.77 -41.08 29.51
CA LYS A 51 -5.03 -41.81 29.71
C LYS A 51 -4.92 -43.19 29.06
N SER A 52 -5.12 -44.22 29.88
CA SER A 52 -5.27 -45.62 29.50
C SER A 52 -6.41 -45.79 28.48
N PRO A 53 -6.38 -46.84 27.62
CA PRO A 53 -7.33 -46.98 26.54
C PRO A 53 -8.66 -47.47 27.11
N SER A 54 -9.70 -46.64 27.03
CA SER A 54 -11.08 -47.12 27.07
C SER A 54 -11.62 -47.04 25.66
N ASN A 55 -11.86 -48.22 25.09
CA ASN A 55 -12.64 -48.43 23.88
C ASN A 55 -13.96 -47.68 23.99
N ASP A 56 -14.23 -46.79 23.05
CA ASP A 56 -15.58 -46.53 22.54
C ASP A 56 -15.43 -45.84 21.19
N GLU A 57 -15.69 -46.62 20.14
CA GLU A 57 -15.94 -46.11 18.79
C GLU A 57 -17.25 -45.31 18.83
N GLY A 58 -17.14 -44.00 18.59
CA GLY A 58 -18.30 -43.12 18.52
C GLY A 58 -17.93 -41.82 17.82
N TYR A 59 -18.25 -41.76 16.52
CA TYR A 59 -18.36 -40.51 15.78
C TYR A 59 -19.16 -39.49 16.61
N ILE A 60 -18.53 -38.36 16.98
CA ILE A 60 -19.24 -37.25 17.60
C ILE A 60 -19.18 -36.04 16.67
N SER A 61 -20.38 -35.72 16.18
CA SER A 61 -20.78 -34.57 15.41
C SER A 61 -20.35 -33.24 16.03
N THR A 62 -19.84 -32.36 15.18
CA THR A 62 -19.66 -30.93 15.39
C THR A 62 -21.01 -30.26 15.66
N ASN A 63 -21.17 -29.69 16.85
CA ASN A 63 -22.26 -28.75 17.16
C ASN A 63 -21.82 -27.77 18.26
N ASN A 64 -21.97 -26.47 17.96
CA ASN A 64 -22.17 -25.31 18.87
C ASN A 64 -21.22 -24.12 18.66
N PHE A 65 -21.37 -23.42 17.53
CA PHE A 65 -21.05 -21.99 17.41
C PHE A 65 -22.12 -21.14 18.11
N LYS A 66 -22.03 -21.00 19.44
CA LYS A 66 -22.68 -19.88 20.18
C LYS A 66 -22.20 -19.65 21.61
N ASN A 67 -21.15 -20.32 22.09
CA ASN A 67 -20.66 -20.14 23.47
C ASN A 67 -19.15 -20.37 23.58
N LEU A 68 -18.33 -19.45 23.07
CA LEU A 68 -16.89 -19.42 23.38
C LEU A 68 -16.50 -18.40 24.47
N ASP A 69 -17.44 -17.57 24.93
CA ASP A 69 -17.19 -16.65 26.05
C ASP A 69 -17.37 -17.31 27.43
N SER A 70 -17.77 -18.59 27.51
CA SER A 70 -18.09 -19.23 28.79
C SER A 70 -17.71 -20.71 28.96
N LYS A 71 -16.97 -21.33 28.03
CA LYS A 71 -16.45 -22.69 28.24
C LYS A 71 -14.98 -22.80 27.85
N LYS A 72 -14.14 -22.97 28.89
CA LYS A 72 -12.82 -23.62 28.80
C LYS A 72 -12.99 -24.93 28.03
N ALA A 73 -12.69 -24.94 26.73
CA ALA A 73 -12.85 -26.09 25.86
C ALA A 73 -11.48 -26.50 25.31
N ASP A 74 -10.86 -27.45 25.99
CA ASP A 74 -10.14 -28.64 25.49
C ASP A 74 -9.19 -28.59 24.27
N SER A 75 -8.76 -27.41 23.79
CA SER A 75 -7.56 -27.34 22.96
C SER A 75 -6.68 -26.15 23.37
N ASN A 76 -5.51 -26.44 23.95
CA ASN A 76 -4.46 -25.44 24.21
C ASN A 76 -3.79 -24.96 22.90
N THR A 77 -4.55 -24.88 21.79
CA THR A 77 -4.01 -24.54 20.48
C THR A 77 -3.94 -23.04 20.28
N PHE A 78 -4.96 -22.29 20.73
CA PHE A 78 -5.03 -20.84 20.52
C PHE A 78 -5.44 -20.09 21.80
N PHE A 79 -4.71 -19.02 22.10
CA PHE A 79 -4.99 -18.10 23.21
C PHE A 79 -5.29 -16.70 22.68
N ALA A 80 -6.31 -16.02 23.21
CA ALA A 80 -6.59 -14.63 22.87
C ALA A 80 -6.84 -13.80 24.13
N TYR A 81 -6.29 -12.59 24.17
CA TYR A 81 -6.49 -11.67 25.28
C TYR A 81 -6.53 -10.21 24.82
N LEU A 82 -7.43 -9.42 25.42
CA LEU A 82 -7.52 -7.98 25.22
C LEU A 82 -6.79 -7.27 26.37
N MET A 83 -5.69 -6.61 26.06
CA MET A 83 -4.90 -5.91 27.07
C MET A 83 -5.59 -4.61 27.52
N ASN A 84 -5.48 -4.34 28.81
CA ASN A 84 -5.86 -3.07 29.42
C ASN A 84 -4.81 -2.66 30.45
N ARG A 85 -4.89 -1.42 30.95
CA ARG A 85 -3.90 -0.87 31.89
C ARG A 85 -3.82 -1.60 33.24
N PHE A 86 -4.83 -2.42 33.56
CA PHE A 86 -4.94 -3.17 34.80
C PHE A 86 -4.69 -4.67 34.60
N SER A 87 -4.32 -5.10 33.39
CA SER A 87 -4.11 -6.51 33.09
C SER A 87 -2.98 -7.06 33.96
N THR A 88 -3.23 -8.23 34.55
CA THR A 88 -2.30 -8.87 35.46
C THR A 88 -1.58 -10.05 34.79
N PRO A 89 -0.35 -10.39 35.20
CA PRO A 89 0.33 -11.59 34.71
C PRO A 89 -0.49 -12.86 34.91
N GLU A 90 -1.29 -12.95 35.98
CA GLU A 90 -2.14 -14.10 36.33
C GLU A 90 -3.21 -14.36 35.27
N GLU A 91 -3.80 -13.31 34.68
CA GLU A 91 -4.82 -13.41 33.63
C GLU A 91 -4.27 -13.96 32.32
N ILE A 92 -2.97 -13.76 32.06
CA ILE A 92 -2.34 -14.07 30.78
C ILE A 92 -1.56 -15.39 30.84
N PHE A 93 -0.82 -15.60 31.92
CA PHE A 93 0.09 -16.74 32.07
C PHE A 93 -0.46 -17.84 32.98
N GLY A 94 -1.53 -17.56 33.72
CA GLY A 94 -2.21 -18.49 34.62
C GLY A 94 -2.10 -18.06 36.09
N PRO A 95 -3.18 -18.20 36.88
CA PRO A 95 -3.19 -17.84 38.30
C PRO A 95 -2.39 -18.86 39.12
N ILE A 96 -1.97 -18.44 40.32
CA ILE A 96 -1.36 -19.31 41.32
C ILE A 96 -2.43 -20.28 41.85
N ASP A 97 -2.10 -21.56 41.93
CA ASP A 97 -2.97 -22.58 42.52
C ASP A 97 -3.01 -22.42 44.04
N ILE A 98 -4.15 -21.97 44.56
CA ILE A 98 -4.39 -21.72 45.98
C ILE A 98 -4.32 -23.03 46.80
N ALA A 99 -4.67 -24.18 46.21
CA ALA A 99 -4.65 -25.46 46.91
C ALA A 99 -3.22 -25.98 47.14
N GLU A 100 -2.32 -25.73 46.19
CA GLU A 100 -0.90 -26.04 46.30
C GLU A 100 -0.15 -24.98 47.12
N LEU A 101 -0.57 -23.72 47.06
CA LEU A 101 -0.04 -22.66 47.92
C LEU A 101 -0.27 -22.96 49.41
N LYS A 102 -1.44 -23.52 49.77
CA LYS A 102 -1.73 -24.03 51.12
C LYS A 102 -0.80 -25.17 51.56
N LYS A 103 -0.11 -25.83 50.63
CA LYS A 103 0.91 -26.87 50.88
C LYS A 103 2.34 -26.31 50.76
N ASN A 104 2.52 -24.99 50.80
CA ASN A 104 3.79 -24.29 50.58
C ASN A 104 4.45 -24.57 49.21
N ARG A 105 3.67 -24.95 48.19
CA ARG A 105 4.13 -25.13 46.82
C ARG A 105 3.59 -24.01 45.93
N LEU A 106 4.48 -23.24 45.32
CA LEU A 106 4.12 -22.17 44.40
C LEU A 106 4.01 -22.78 43.00
N THR A 107 2.81 -23.21 42.63
CA THR A 107 2.51 -23.80 41.31
C THR A 107 1.36 -23.03 40.66
N ARG A 108 1.45 -22.72 39.36
CA ARG A 108 0.37 -22.05 38.62
C ARG A 108 -0.52 -23.02 37.85
N SER A 109 -1.81 -22.66 37.72
CA SER A 109 -2.75 -23.30 36.82
C SER A 109 -2.61 -22.70 35.42
N THR A 110 -1.73 -23.27 34.60
CA THR A 110 -1.33 -22.74 33.27
C THR A 110 -2.14 -23.28 32.09
N GLN A 111 -3.03 -24.26 32.31
CA GLN A 111 -3.89 -24.79 31.24
C GLN A 111 -4.90 -23.74 30.76
N GLY A 112 -4.99 -23.57 29.43
CA GLY A 112 -5.84 -22.57 28.79
C GLY A 112 -5.26 -21.16 28.75
N TYR A 113 -4.02 -20.97 29.20
CA TYR A 113 -3.31 -19.69 29.21
C TYR A 113 -2.19 -19.66 28.17
N LEU A 114 -1.59 -18.47 27.96
CA LEU A 114 -0.53 -18.26 26.98
C LEU A 114 0.67 -19.21 27.16
N SER A 115 0.96 -19.58 28.42
CA SER A 115 2.06 -20.47 28.79
C SER A 115 1.94 -21.89 28.21
N THR A 116 0.74 -22.32 27.80
CA THR A 116 0.51 -23.63 27.17
C THR A 116 0.00 -23.54 25.73
N ALA A 117 -0.22 -22.33 25.21
CA ALA A 117 -0.78 -22.10 23.88
C ALA A 117 0.25 -22.29 22.75
N HIS A 118 -0.18 -22.88 21.62
CA HIS A 118 0.62 -22.98 20.40
C HIS A 118 0.60 -21.68 19.58
N PHE A 119 -0.53 -20.99 19.58
CA PHE A 119 -0.73 -19.72 18.89
C PHE A 119 -1.40 -18.73 19.82
N ALA A 120 -1.07 -17.44 19.67
CA ALA A 120 -1.65 -16.41 20.51
C ALA A 120 -1.99 -15.12 19.76
N PHE A 121 -3.05 -14.46 20.21
CA PHE A 121 -3.47 -13.13 19.80
C PHE A 121 -3.58 -12.20 21.00
N LEU A 122 -2.81 -11.11 21.01
CA LEU A 122 -2.83 -10.10 22.07
C LEU A 122 -3.28 -8.76 21.47
N ASP A 123 -4.49 -8.32 21.80
CA ASP A 123 -5.01 -7.03 21.36
C ASP A 123 -4.61 -5.91 22.32
N GLU A 124 -4.56 -4.68 21.82
CA GLU A 124 -4.20 -3.47 22.60
C GLU A 124 -2.84 -3.59 23.31
N ILE A 125 -1.86 -4.22 22.65
CA ILE A 125 -0.60 -4.68 23.28
C ILE A 125 0.19 -3.57 23.99
N TRP A 126 0.07 -2.31 23.55
CA TRP A 126 0.78 -1.17 24.14
C TRP A 126 0.20 -0.72 25.48
N LYS A 127 -0.96 -1.24 25.89
CA LYS A 127 -1.54 -1.02 27.23
C LYS A 127 -1.02 -2.00 28.28
N SER A 128 -0.12 -2.92 27.91
CA SER A 128 0.43 -3.94 28.81
C SER A 128 1.36 -3.35 29.88
N SER A 129 1.34 -3.96 31.07
CA SER A 129 2.25 -3.57 32.16
C SER A 129 3.69 -4.05 31.89
N PRO A 130 4.72 -3.39 32.48
CA PRO A 130 6.10 -3.83 32.33
C PRO A 130 6.37 -5.28 32.75
N ALA A 131 5.61 -5.80 33.74
CA ALA A 131 5.73 -7.19 34.19
C ALA A 131 5.29 -8.19 33.11
N ILE A 132 4.17 -7.88 32.42
CA ILE A 132 3.70 -8.67 31.28
C ILE A 132 4.71 -8.59 30.13
N LEU A 133 5.18 -7.39 29.81
CA LEU A 133 6.14 -7.15 28.75
C LEU A 133 7.42 -7.98 28.92
N ASN A 134 8.05 -7.92 30.10
CA ASN A 134 9.28 -8.66 30.38
C ASN A 134 9.08 -10.17 30.23
N THR A 135 7.96 -10.69 30.73
CA THR A 135 7.61 -12.10 30.61
C THR A 135 7.39 -12.50 29.15
N LEU A 136 6.66 -11.69 28.37
CA LEU A 136 6.47 -11.91 26.93
C LEU A 136 7.81 -11.92 26.18
N LEU A 137 8.73 -11.01 26.52
CA LEU A 137 10.06 -10.98 25.92
C LEU A 137 10.83 -12.27 26.20
N THR A 138 10.78 -12.81 27.42
CA THR A 138 11.37 -14.11 27.76
C THR A 138 10.74 -15.24 26.94
N ILE A 139 9.41 -15.29 26.86
CA ILE A 139 8.69 -16.30 26.07
C ILE A 139 9.06 -16.23 24.58
N ILE A 140 9.13 -15.03 23.99
CA ILE A 140 9.45 -14.86 22.57
C ILE A 140 10.90 -15.30 22.27
N ASN A 141 11.85 -14.99 23.14
CA ASN A 141 13.28 -15.26 22.91
C ASN A 141 13.69 -16.68 23.29
N GLU A 142 13.28 -17.12 24.48
CA GLU A 142 13.75 -18.36 25.12
C GLU A 142 12.74 -19.50 24.96
N LYS A 143 11.48 -19.20 24.60
CA LYS A 143 10.36 -20.16 24.59
C LYS A 143 10.17 -20.82 25.96
N ILE A 144 10.44 -20.06 27.02
CA ILE A 144 10.34 -20.48 28.42
C ILE A 144 9.50 -19.44 29.17
N TYR A 145 8.68 -19.94 30.10
CA TYR A 145 8.00 -19.16 31.12
C TYR A 145 8.56 -19.58 32.48
N ARG A 146 9.03 -18.62 33.28
CA ARG A 146 9.63 -18.87 34.60
C ARG A 146 8.54 -18.82 35.66
N ASP A 147 8.20 -19.97 36.23
CA ASP A 147 7.26 -20.08 37.36
C ASP A 147 8.04 -20.33 38.65
N GLY A 148 8.37 -19.25 39.36
CA GLY A 148 9.26 -19.31 40.52
C GLY A 148 10.65 -19.82 40.15
N ASN A 149 11.00 -21.02 40.63
CA ASN A 149 12.28 -21.69 40.35
C ASN A 149 12.20 -22.73 39.22
N MET A 150 11.03 -22.88 38.56
CA MET A 150 10.83 -23.86 37.49
C MET A 150 10.68 -23.17 36.14
N ASP A 151 11.42 -23.69 35.15
CA ASP A 151 11.32 -23.25 33.77
C ASP A 151 10.31 -24.13 33.01
N ILE A 152 9.20 -23.53 32.58
CA ILE A 152 8.16 -24.18 31.79
C ILE A 152 8.40 -23.88 30.31
N LYS A 153 8.59 -24.91 29.50
CA LYS A 153 8.73 -24.75 28.05
C LYS A 153 7.38 -24.37 27.44
N VAL A 154 7.34 -23.21 26.77
CA VAL A 154 6.14 -22.70 26.11
C VAL A 154 6.13 -23.20 24.65
N PRO A 155 5.07 -23.90 24.19
CA PRO A 155 5.01 -24.46 22.84
C PRO A 155 4.74 -23.40 21.74
N LEU A 156 4.59 -22.13 22.11
CA LEU A 156 4.24 -21.00 21.26
C LEU A 156 5.03 -20.95 19.95
N LYS A 157 4.34 -21.27 18.85
CA LYS A 157 4.82 -21.21 17.47
C LYS A 157 4.58 -19.84 16.86
N GLY A 158 3.40 -19.25 17.05
CA GLY A 158 3.05 -17.96 16.45
C GLY A 158 2.41 -16.99 17.43
N LEU A 159 2.75 -15.71 17.32
CA LEU A 159 2.19 -14.63 18.12
C LEU A 159 1.77 -13.49 17.20
N VAL A 160 0.50 -13.09 17.29
CA VAL A 160 -0.01 -11.87 16.66
C VAL A 160 -0.34 -10.88 17.75
N CYS A 161 0.26 -9.69 17.67
CA CYS A 161 -0.15 -8.56 18.50
C CYS A 161 -0.92 -7.56 17.64
N ALA A 162 -1.91 -6.90 18.22
CA ALA A 162 -2.68 -5.86 17.54
C ALA A 162 -2.76 -4.58 18.37
N SER A 163 -2.91 -3.46 17.67
CA SER A 163 -3.19 -2.17 18.29
C SER A 163 -3.74 -1.18 17.25
N ASN A 164 -4.42 -0.15 17.71
CA ASN A 164 -4.79 1.02 16.92
C ASN A 164 -3.73 2.13 16.94
N GLU A 165 -2.69 1.99 17.76
CA GLU A 165 -1.60 2.96 17.91
C GLU A 165 -0.22 2.30 17.82
N PHE A 166 0.82 3.11 17.64
CA PHE A 166 2.23 2.69 17.73
C PHE A 166 2.75 2.86 19.17
N PRO A 167 3.79 2.12 19.58
CA PRO A 167 4.33 2.26 20.93
C PRO A 167 4.89 3.67 21.13
N MET A 168 4.57 4.29 22.27
CA MET A 168 5.19 5.55 22.65
C MET A 168 6.70 5.37 22.88
N GLN A 169 7.48 6.34 22.42
CA GLN A 169 8.93 6.34 22.58
C GLN A 169 9.32 6.30 24.07
N ASN A 170 10.43 5.62 24.39
CA ASN A 170 11.02 5.57 25.74
C ASN A 170 10.25 4.81 26.84
N GLN A 171 9.20 4.05 26.51
CA GLN A 171 8.47 3.22 27.49
C GLN A 171 8.96 1.76 27.58
N GLY A 172 10.08 1.42 26.92
CA GLY A 172 10.59 0.03 26.85
C GLY A 172 9.80 -0.89 25.91
N LEU A 173 8.68 -0.43 25.35
CA LEU A 173 7.83 -1.17 24.40
C LEU A 173 8.50 -1.41 23.04
N GLU A 174 9.47 -0.58 22.68
CA GLU A 174 10.27 -0.70 21.45
C GLU A 174 10.96 -2.08 21.34
N ALA A 175 11.37 -2.64 22.48
CA ALA A 175 11.99 -3.96 22.52
C ALA A 175 11.02 -5.07 22.07
N LEU A 176 9.74 -4.98 22.46
CA LEU A 176 8.73 -5.91 21.96
C LEU A 176 8.43 -5.64 20.49
N TYR A 177 8.31 -4.37 20.11
CA TYR A 177 7.99 -4.00 18.74
C TYR A 177 9.05 -4.46 17.72
N ASP A 178 10.35 -4.43 18.06
CA ASP A 178 11.44 -4.96 17.22
C ASP A 178 11.31 -6.49 16.99
N ARG A 179 10.69 -7.21 17.92
CA ARG A 179 10.44 -8.67 17.83
C ARG A 179 9.21 -9.02 16.99
N LEU A 180 8.34 -8.05 16.72
CA LEU A 180 7.22 -8.21 15.78
C LEU A 180 7.76 -7.98 14.36
N VAL A 181 8.15 -9.08 13.72
CA VAL A 181 8.87 -9.08 12.44
C VAL A 181 7.99 -8.53 11.33
N ILE A 182 6.81 -9.14 11.15
CA ILE A 182 5.82 -8.73 10.16
C ILE A 182 4.94 -7.63 10.76
N ARG A 183 4.67 -6.58 10.00
CA ARG A 183 3.85 -5.42 10.36
C ARG A 183 2.87 -5.14 9.23
N LEU A 184 1.59 -5.11 9.56
CA LEU A 184 0.51 -5.02 8.58
C LEU A 184 -0.51 -3.98 9.03
N SER A 185 -0.97 -3.16 8.09
CA SER A 185 -2.15 -2.33 8.31
C SER A 185 -3.40 -3.08 7.88
N VAL A 186 -4.35 -3.17 8.81
CA VAL A 186 -5.62 -3.84 8.63
C VAL A 186 -6.71 -2.76 8.64
N LEU A 187 -7.00 -2.24 7.45
CA LEU A 187 -7.94 -1.15 7.22
C LEU A 187 -9.37 -1.66 7.01
N PRO A 188 -10.39 -0.80 7.19
CA PRO A 188 -11.77 -1.08 6.79
C PRO A 188 -11.88 -1.48 5.32
N ILE A 189 -13.01 -2.07 4.93
CA ILE A 189 -13.30 -2.43 3.54
C ILE A 189 -13.50 -1.15 2.74
N GLU A 190 -12.86 -1.04 1.57
CA GLU A 190 -12.95 0.12 0.70
C GLU A 190 -13.80 -0.16 -0.55
N GLN A 191 -13.79 -1.38 -1.09
CA GLN A 191 -14.52 -1.69 -2.32
C GLN A 191 -16.01 -1.87 -2.06
N LYS A 192 -16.83 -1.22 -2.90
CA LYS A 192 -18.29 -1.32 -2.84
C LYS A 192 -18.79 -2.77 -2.94
N SER A 193 -18.24 -3.55 -3.87
CA SER A 193 -18.62 -4.96 -4.07
C SER A 193 -18.31 -5.83 -2.84
N SER A 194 -17.14 -5.64 -2.22
CA SER A 194 -16.76 -6.31 -0.96
C SER A 194 -17.72 -5.95 0.18
N PHE A 195 -18.17 -4.69 0.23
CA PHE A 195 -19.08 -4.22 1.26
C PHE A 195 -20.50 -4.76 1.05
N GLU A 196 -21.01 -4.74 -0.18
CA GLU A 196 -22.30 -5.36 -0.53
C GLU A 196 -22.29 -6.85 -0.18
N ALA A 197 -21.23 -7.58 -0.56
CA ALA A 197 -21.09 -9.00 -0.24
C ALA A 197 -21.02 -9.25 1.29
N LEU A 198 -20.38 -8.37 2.05
CA LEU A 198 -20.36 -8.46 3.52
C LEU A 198 -21.76 -8.31 4.15
N LEU A 199 -22.65 -7.50 3.56
CA LEU A 199 -24.00 -7.29 4.08
C LEU A 199 -24.93 -8.48 3.82
N ASP A 200 -24.70 -9.19 2.71
CA ASP A 200 -25.59 -10.24 2.22
C ASP A 200 -25.18 -11.65 2.71
N GLU A 201 -23.91 -11.86 3.11
CA GLU A 201 -23.43 -13.19 3.52
C GLU A 201 -23.74 -13.55 4.98
N ASP A 202 -24.34 -14.72 5.17
CA ASP A 202 -24.35 -15.43 6.45
C ASP A 202 -22.93 -15.86 6.87
N ILE A 203 -22.68 -16.01 8.17
CA ILE A 203 -21.38 -16.43 8.70
C ILE A 203 -21.03 -17.84 8.16
N VAL A 204 -20.13 -17.92 7.18
CA VAL A 204 -19.64 -19.19 6.63
C VAL A 204 -18.75 -19.90 7.65
N GLU A 205 -19.16 -21.11 8.06
CA GLU A 205 -18.29 -22.04 8.79
C GLU A 205 -17.19 -22.54 7.85
N ILE A 206 -15.93 -22.47 8.31
CA ILE A 206 -14.77 -22.93 7.53
C ILE A 206 -14.42 -24.33 7.99
N GLU A 207 -14.63 -25.32 7.12
CA GLU A 207 -14.05 -26.65 7.29
C GLU A 207 -12.63 -26.66 6.71
N VAL A 208 -11.64 -26.87 7.57
CA VAL A 208 -10.25 -27.08 7.14
C VAL A 208 -10.09 -28.56 6.84
N THR A 209 -9.97 -28.91 5.55
CA THR A 209 -9.90 -30.32 5.12
C THR A 209 -8.55 -30.98 5.41
N ASN A 210 -7.45 -30.22 5.35
CA ASN A 210 -6.09 -30.71 5.53
C ASN A 210 -5.30 -29.77 6.48
N PRO A 211 -5.44 -29.91 7.80
CA PRO A 211 -4.70 -29.08 8.75
C PRO A 211 -3.21 -29.48 8.80
N ILE A 212 -2.35 -28.51 9.06
CA ILE A 212 -0.90 -28.70 9.16
C ILE A 212 -0.56 -29.30 10.51
N THR A 213 0.07 -30.47 10.50
CA THR A 213 0.45 -31.21 11.70
C THR A 213 1.71 -30.64 12.35
N THR A 214 1.94 -31.03 13.61
CA THR A 214 3.17 -30.65 14.33
C THR A 214 4.44 -31.18 13.66
N GLN A 215 4.37 -32.35 13.01
CA GLN A 215 5.51 -32.94 12.29
C GLN A 215 5.81 -32.17 11.00
N GLU A 216 4.80 -31.86 10.20
CA GLU A 216 4.96 -31.08 8.98
C GLU A 216 5.52 -29.69 9.25
N LEU A 217 5.08 -29.02 10.33
CA LEU A 217 5.65 -27.73 10.74
C LEU A 217 7.14 -27.83 11.10
N GLN A 218 7.55 -28.93 11.73
CA GLN A 218 8.97 -29.19 12.01
C GLN A 218 9.73 -29.44 10.70
N ASP A 219 9.17 -30.20 9.78
CA ASP A 219 9.79 -30.49 8.48
C ASP A 219 9.96 -29.22 7.64
N ILE A 220 8.96 -28.33 7.61
CA ILE A 220 9.04 -26.99 6.99
C ILE A 220 10.17 -26.19 7.62
N THR A 221 10.25 -26.18 8.96
CA THR A 221 11.31 -25.46 9.68
C THR A 221 12.70 -26.01 9.35
N GLN A 222 12.85 -27.34 9.23
CA GLN A 222 14.13 -27.96 8.87
C GLN A 222 14.49 -27.74 7.40
N LYS A 223 13.51 -27.77 6.48
CA LYS A 223 13.68 -27.44 5.06
C LYS A 223 14.16 -25.99 4.93
N ALA A 224 13.47 -25.04 5.58
CA ALA A 224 13.82 -23.62 5.56
C ALA A 224 15.24 -23.35 6.09
N LYS A 225 15.73 -24.08 7.10
CA LYS A 225 17.11 -23.93 7.60
C LYS A 225 18.17 -24.26 6.55
N LYS A 226 17.91 -25.23 5.66
CA LYS A 226 18.83 -25.67 4.61
C LYS A 226 18.91 -24.68 3.45
N ILE A 227 17.85 -23.92 3.21
CA ILE A 227 17.77 -22.94 2.13
C ILE A 227 18.82 -21.84 2.32
N LYS A 228 19.49 -21.50 1.22
CA LYS A 228 20.48 -20.43 1.13
C LYS A 228 19.92 -19.28 0.30
N PHE A 229 20.56 -18.12 0.40
CA PHE A 229 20.30 -17.02 -0.50
C PHE A 229 21.08 -17.24 -1.79
N SER A 230 20.43 -17.02 -2.93
CA SER A 230 21.10 -16.81 -4.21
C SER A 230 22.09 -15.64 -4.11
N GLN A 231 23.04 -15.57 -5.03
CA GLN A 231 24.04 -14.51 -5.00
C GLN A 231 23.38 -13.13 -5.20
N GLU A 232 22.45 -13.07 -6.13
CA GLU A 232 21.65 -11.89 -6.47
C GLU A 232 20.80 -11.43 -5.27
N ALA A 233 20.19 -12.37 -4.53
CA ALA A 233 19.43 -12.02 -3.33
C ALA A 233 20.32 -11.49 -2.20
N LYS A 234 21.57 -11.97 -2.06
CA LYS A 234 22.51 -11.41 -1.07
C LYS A 234 22.91 -9.99 -1.45
N GLU A 235 23.22 -9.75 -2.72
CA GLU A 235 23.57 -8.42 -3.23
C GLU A 235 22.44 -7.43 -3.03
N ALA A 236 21.20 -7.84 -3.33
CA ALA A 236 20.01 -7.05 -3.06
C ALA A 236 19.84 -6.73 -1.56
N MET A 237 20.05 -7.70 -0.67
CA MET A 237 20.00 -7.49 0.79
C MET A 237 21.09 -6.52 1.28
N HIS A 238 22.31 -6.62 0.75
CA HIS A 238 23.40 -5.70 1.07
C HIS A 238 23.09 -4.28 0.59
N PHE A 239 22.63 -4.13 -0.65
CA PHE A 239 22.24 -2.85 -1.22
C PHE A 239 21.09 -2.20 -0.44
N LEU A 240 20.09 -3.00 -0.05
CA LEU A 240 18.97 -2.57 0.77
C LEU A 240 19.44 -2.01 2.12
N LYS A 241 20.31 -2.75 2.84
CA LYS A 241 20.87 -2.29 4.12
C LYS A 241 21.64 -0.97 3.96
N ALA A 242 22.54 -0.90 2.96
CA ALA A 242 23.33 0.30 2.68
C ALA A 242 22.45 1.51 2.29
N SER A 243 21.37 1.28 1.54
CA SER A 243 20.43 2.33 1.13
C SER A 243 19.63 2.90 2.30
N ILE A 244 19.21 2.05 3.25
CA ILE A 244 18.57 2.49 4.49
C ILE A 244 19.54 3.34 5.33
N GLU A 245 20.81 2.91 5.45
CA GLU A 245 21.83 3.67 6.17
C GLU A 245 22.10 5.03 5.53
N SER A 246 22.20 5.07 4.19
CA SER A 246 22.35 6.31 3.42
C SER A 246 21.14 7.25 3.59
N TYR A 247 19.92 6.72 3.51
CA TYR A 247 18.69 7.47 3.78
C TYR A 247 18.70 8.08 5.18
N ASN A 248 18.99 7.29 6.21
CA ASN A 248 19.08 7.76 7.59
C ASN A 248 20.16 8.83 7.80
N LYS A 249 21.31 8.69 7.14
CA LYS A 249 22.38 9.71 7.17
C LYS A 249 21.91 11.02 6.53
N SER A 250 21.22 10.95 5.39
CA SER A 250 20.66 12.12 4.73
C SER A 250 19.59 12.83 5.56
N LEU A 251 18.78 12.07 6.31
CA LEU A 251 17.76 12.59 7.20
C LEU A 251 18.40 13.32 8.39
N ARG A 252 19.41 12.72 9.03
CA ARG A 252 20.16 13.36 10.13
C ARG A 252 20.80 14.67 9.70
N LEU A 253 21.41 14.70 8.50
CA LEU A 253 22.01 15.92 7.97
C LEU A 253 20.98 17.02 7.70
N ARG A 254 19.78 16.65 7.20
CA ARG A 254 18.67 17.59 7.01
C ARG A 254 18.16 18.15 8.34
N ASN A 255 17.96 17.30 9.34
CA ASN A 255 17.53 17.73 10.67
C ASN A 255 18.58 18.67 11.32
N LEU A 256 19.87 18.33 11.24
CA LEU A 256 20.95 19.20 11.75
C LEU A 256 21.02 20.55 11.01
N ALA A 257 20.77 20.58 9.70
CA ALA A 257 20.71 21.83 8.95
C ALA A 257 19.51 22.69 9.38
N GLN A 258 18.37 22.06 9.66
CA GLN A 258 17.16 22.73 10.14
C GLN A 258 17.34 23.27 11.57
N ASP A 259 17.96 22.50 12.46
CA ASP A 259 18.31 22.93 13.83
C ASP A 259 19.31 24.09 13.83
N ASN A 260 20.27 24.10 12.90
CA ASN A 260 21.23 25.20 12.72
C ASN A 260 20.57 26.47 12.14
N ILE A 261 19.55 26.32 11.29
CA ILE A 261 18.75 27.45 10.79
C ILE A 261 17.88 28.02 11.92
N GLU A 262 17.27 27.17 12.75
CA GLU A 262 16.49 27.64 13.89
C GLU A 262 17.35 28.33 14.97
N SER A 263 18.54 27.81 15.27
CA SER A 263 19.46 28.43 16.24
C SER A 263 20.09 29.74 15.73
N SER A 264 20.39 29.86 14.43
CA SER A 264 20.83 31.15 13.83
C SER A 264 19.69 32.17 13.66
N GLN A 265 18.45 31.72 13.52
CA GLN A 265 17.26 32.57 13.57
C GLN A 265 16.92 33.03 15.00
N ILE A 266 17.32 32.30 16.04
CA ILE A 266 17.13 32.72 17.45
C ILE A 266 18.14 33.81 17.84
N GLU A 267 19.39 33.75 17.38
CA GLU A 267 20.39 34.81 17.63
C GLU A 267 20.11 36.13 16.88
N SER A 268 19.35 36.09 15.78
CA SER A 268 18.94 37.27 15.02
C SER A 268 17.56 37.83 15.41
N ARG A 269 16.87 37.23 16.40
CA ARG A 269 15.50 37.59 16.83
C ARG A 269 15.42 38.55 18.03
N GLN A 270 16.47 39.29 18.36
CA GLN A 270 16.33 40.42 19.29
C GLN A 270 15.89 41.73 18.64
N ASP A 271 15.88 41.86 17.31
CA ASP A 271 15.34 43.05 16.66
C ASP A 271 14.47 42.71 15.45
N SER A 272 13.24 43.26 15.50
CA SER A 272 12.22 43.36 14.45
C SER A 272 11.31 42.15 14.17
N LYS A 273 10.00 42.46 14.20
CA LYS A 273 8.84 41.58 14.03
C LYS A 273 8.58 41.24 12.56
N ASN A 274 7.99 40.05 12.39
CA ASN A 274 7.24 39.55 11.23
C ASN A 274 8.00 39.29 9.92
N GLN A 275 8.18 38.01 9.59
CA GLN A 275 7.91 37.44 8.26
C GLN A 275 8.03 35.90 8.34
N SER A 276 6.92 35.20 8.13
CA SER A 276 6.86 33.74 8.05
C SER A 276 7.22 33.31 6.63
N ILE A 277 8.36 32.62 6.50
CA ILE A 277 8.79 31.96 5.26
C ILE A 277 8.40 30.50 5.40
N GLU A 278 7.34 30.08 4.71
CA GLU A 278 7.01 28.67 4.52
C GLU A 278 7.90 28.10 3.42
N SER A 279 8.70 27.10 3.78
CA SER A 279 9.40 26.24 2.81
C SER A 279 8.67 24.91 2.75
N THR A 280 8.31 24.54 1.52
CA THR A 280 7.69 23.28 1.12
C THR A 280 8.59 22.10 1.49
N GLN A 281 8.14 21.26 2.42
CA GLN A 281 8.75 19.96 2.66
C GLN A 281 7.66 18.88 2.69
N GLU A 282 7.85 17.85 1.86
CA GLU A 282 7.15 16.56 1.92
C GLU A 282 7.02 16.08 3.37
N PRO A 283 5.98 15.32 3.75
CA PRO A 283 5.77 14.92 5.14
C PRO A 283 6.96 14.09 5.66
N ILE A 284 7.86 14.75 6.38
CA ILE A 284 9.08 14.14 6.90
C ILE A 284 8.69 13.34 8.14
N SER A 285 8.77 12.01 8.06
CA SER A 285 8.91 11.19 9.25
C SER A 285 10.15 11.68 10.03
N HIS A 286 9.96 12.36 11.15
CA HIS A 286 11.05 12.83 12.01
C HIS A 286 11.97 11.68 12.50
N ASN A 287 11.52 10.42 12.38
CA ASN A 287 12.26 9.23 12.77
C ASN A 287 12.83 8.48 11.56
N GLY A 288 14.14 8.19 11.60
CA GLY A 288 14.79 7.31 10.63
C GLY A 288 14.29 5.86 10.69
N ILE A 289 14.63 5.07 9.67
CA ILE A 289 14.29 3.65 9.59
C ILE A 289 15.36 2.86 10.35
N TYR A 290 15.07 2.46 11.58
CA TYR A 290 15.96 1.60 12.36
C TYR A 290 15.59 0.12 12.21
N VAL A 291 16.58 -0.71 11.90
CA VAL A 291 16.45 -2.17 11.79
C VAL A 291 17.63 -2.83 12.50
N SER A 292 17.35 -3.57 13.57
CA SER A 292 18.39 -4.28 14.33
C SER A 292 18.95 -5.49 13.55
N ASP A 293 20.19 -5.90 13.83
CA ASP A 293 20.76 -7.12 13.22
C ASP A 293 19.96 -8.39 13.57
N ARG A 294 19.33 -8.41 14.75
CA ARG A 294 18.36 -9.46 15.14
C ARG A 294 17.20 -9.51 14.16
N ARG A 295 16.67 -8.35 13.79
CA ARG A 295 15.55 -8.25 12.86
C ARG A 295 15.95 -8.65 11.45
N TRP A 296 17.14 -8.27 10.99
CA TRP A 296 17.72 -8.76 9.73
C TRP A 296 17.79 -10.29 9.70
N ARG A 297 18.25 -10.91 10.78
CA ARG A 297 18.28 -12.38 10.90
C ARG A 297 16.88 -12.99 10.88
N ALA A 298 15.94 -12.40 11.60
CA ALA A 298 14.56 -12.90 11.65
C ALA A 298 13.85 -12.78 10.29
N MET A 299 14.06 -11.69 9.56
CA MET A 299 13.60 -11.50 8.19
C MET A 299 14.25 -12.53 7.25
N ALA A 300 15.54 -12.81 7.40
CA ALA A 300 16.20 -13.82 6.57
C ALA A 300 15.59 -15.24 6.77
N GLU A 301 15.24 -15.60 8.00
CA GLU A 301 14.54 -16.86 8.30
C GLU A 301 13.11 -16.89 7.74
N LEU A 302 12.42 -15.75 7.75
CA LEU A 302 11.11 -15.58 7.10
C LEU A 302 11.18 -15.83 5.59
N LEU A 303 12.16 -15.20 4.91
CA LEU A 303 12.36 -15.36 3.46
C LEU A 303 12.71 -16.80 3.08
N LYS A 304 13.56 -17.47 3.87
CA LYS A 304 13.87 -18.89 3.68
C LYS A 304 12.63 -19.77 3.83
N THR A 305 11.76 -19.46 4.79
CA THR A 305 10.50 -20.19 4.97
C THR A 305 9.57 -19.98 3.78
N ALA A 306 9.46 -18.74 3.27
CA ALA A 306 8.69 -18.45 2.07
C ALA A 306 9.20 -19.22 0.84
N ALA A 307 10.52 -19.29 0.65
CA ALA A 307 11.13 -20.10 -0.41
C ALA A 307 10.84 -21.61 -0.25
N ALA A 308 10.95 -22.15 0.97
CA ALA A 308 10.64 -23.56 1.26
C ALA A 308 9.20 -23.95 0.92
N LEU A 309 8.27 -23.05 1.21
CA LEU A 309 6.83 -23.19 0.95
C LEU A 309 6.46 -22.93 -0.52
N SER A 310 7.38 -22.35 -1.29
CA SER A 310 7.25 -22.18 -2.74
C SER A 310 7.98 -23.30 -3.51
N ASP A 311 8.38 -24.38 -2.82
CA ASP A 311 9.20 -25.48 -3.36
C ASP A 311 10.49 -25.04 -4.08
N ARG A 312 11.16 -24.03 -3.50
CA ARG A 312 12.45 -23.53 -3.97
C ARG A 312 13.58 -23.88 -3.00
N ASP A 313 14.75 -24.15 -3.55
CA ASP A 313 15.96 -24.48 -2.78
C ASP A 313 16.78 -23.25 -2.37
N GLU A 314 16.44 -22.08 -2.91
CA GLU A 314 17.10 -20.81 -2.63
C GLU A 314 16.14 -19.62 -2.57
N VAL A 315 16.51 -18.63 -1.76
CA VAL A 315 15.84 -17.32 -1.72
C VAL A 315 16.23 -16.54 -2.96
N GLN A 316 15.22 -16.05 -3.68
CA GLN A 316 15.35 -15.26 -4.90
C GLN A 316 15.21 -13.76 -4.58
N PRO A 317 15.74 -12.85 -5.41
CA PRO A 317 15.62 -11.41 -5.19
C PRO A 317 14.18 -10.97 -4.92
N ILE A 318 13.20 -11.45 -5.69
CA ILE A 318 11.80 -11.04 -5.52
C ILE A 318 11.22 -11.31 -4.12
N ASP A 319 11.74 -12.30 -3.39
CA ASP A 319 11.28 -12.60 -2.04
C ASP A 319 11.51 -11.44 -1.08
N ILE A 320 12.52 -10.60 -1.36
CA ILE A 320 12.85 -9.40 -0.60
C ILE A 320 11.69 -8.40 -0.59
N MET A 321 10.74 -8.50 -1.54
CA MET A 321 9.52 -7.70 -1.51
C MET A 321 8.67 -7.96 -0.25
N LEU A 322 8.75 -9.15 0.36
CA LEU A 322 8.11 -9.41 1.66
C LEU A 322 8.63 -8.48 2.77
N LEU A 323 9.83 -7.93 2.63
CA LEU A 323 10.40 -6.99 3.59
C LEU A 323 9.71 -5.62 3.57
N ALA A 324 8.89 -5.33 2.55
CA ALA A 324 7.97 -4.18 2.55
C ALA A 324 7.01 -4.22 3.75
N HIS A 325 6.72 -5.41 4.28
CA HIS A 325 5.92 -5.59 5.48
C HIS A 325 6.75 -5.74 6.75
N CYS A 326 8.07 -5.59 6.69
CA CYS A 326 8.95 -5.81 7.83
C CYS A 326 9.76 -4.57 8.22
N LEU A 327 10.18 -3.73 7.27
CA LEU A 327 11.19 -2.70 7.54
C LEU A 327 10.64 -1.43 8.19
N TRP A 328 9.39 -1.06 7.93
CA TRP A 328 8.80 0.19 8.46
C TRP A 328 8.39 0.05 9.92
N SER A 329 8.54 1.12 10.68
CA SER A 329 8.08 1.26 12.08
C SER A 329 6.90 2.21 12.24
N ASP A 330 6.68 3.06 11.25
CA ASP A 330 5.59 4.02 11.15
C ASP A 330 4.97 3.94 9.74
N GLU A 331 3.69 4.32 9.59
CA GLU A 331 3.03 4.31 8.28
C GLU A 331 3.68 5.28 7.28
N ALA A 332 4.20 6.43 7.73
CA ALA A 332 4.88 7.40 6.88
C ALA A 332 6.15 6.82 6.22
N GLN A 333 6.76 5.79 6.83
CA GLN A 333 7.97 5.17 6.31
C GLN A 333 7.70 4.18 5.17
N LYS A 334 6.45 3.73 4.97
CA LYS A 334 6.12 2.68 4.00
C LYS A 334 6.49 3.06 2.57
N GLU A 335 6.21 4.29 2.16
CA GLU A 335 6.50 4.74 0.80
C GLU A 335 8.01 4.76 0.53
N VAL A 336 8.78 5.27 1.49
CA VAL A 336 10.25 5.29 1.42
C VAL A 336 10.81 3.86 1.38
N VAL A 337 10.31 2.96 2.23
CA VAL A 337 10.72 1.55 2.26
C VAL A 337 10.46 0.88 0.91
N ASN A 338 9.28 1.07 0.32
CA ASN A 338 8.93 0.50 -0.98
C ASN A 338 9.85 1.02 -2.10
N LYS A 339 10.14 2.32 -2.11
CA LYS A 339 11.09 2.94 -3.07
C LYS A 339 12.50 2.35 -2.92
N ILE A 340 12.97 2.14 -1.70
CA ILE A 340 14.30 1.56 -1.46
C ILE A 340 14.36 0.09 -1.89
N ILE A 341 13.34 -0.71 -1.58
CA ILE A 341 13.26 -2.12 -2.00
C ILE A 341 13.26 -2.22 -3.52
N ALA A 342 12.43 -1.41 -4.21
CA ALA A 342 12.37 -1.41 -5.68
C ALA A 342 13.75 -1.16 -6.31
N LYS A 343 14.50 -0.17 -5.80
CA LYS A 343 15.88 0.12 -6.26
C LYS A 343 16.83 -1.04 -6.02
N ALA A 344 16.73 -1.71 -4.86
CA ALA A 344 17.57 -2.86 -4.55
C ALA A 344 17.31 -4.04 -5.51
N LEU A 345 16.04 -4.27 -5.85
CA LEU A 345 15.64 -5.31 -6.81
C LEU A 345 16.09 -4.98 -8.23
N GLN A 346 15.97 -3.73 -8.67
CA GLN A 346 16.49 -3.29 -9.98
C GLN A 346 17.99 -3.52 -10.13
N SER A 347 18.78 -3.23 -9.08
CA SER A 347 20.24 -3.42 -9.14
C SER A 347 20.68 -4.88 -9.21
N SER A 348 19.84 -5.82 -8.75
CA SER A 348 20.19 -7.23 -8.58
C SER A 348 19.52 -8.13 -9.64
N MET A 349 18.35 -7.76 -10.13
CA MET A 349 17.65 -8.49 -11.18
C MET A 349 18.18 -8.02 -12.53
N GLN A 350 19.07 -8.80 -13.15
CA GLN A 350 19.46 -8.66 -14.55
C GLN A 350 18.29 -9.06 -15.46
N ASN A 351 17.19 -8.30 -15.42
CA ASN A 351 16.16 -8.45 -16.43
C ASN A 351 16.72 -7.91 -17.73
N ALA A 352 16.52 -8.64 -18.83
CA ALA A 352 16.85 -8.14 -20.16
C ALA A 352 16.12 -6.80 -20.33
N LYS A 353 16.85 -5.70 -20.20
CA LYS A 353 16.32 -4.36 -20.38
C LYS A 353 15.75 -4.35 -21.79
N PHE A 354 14.43 -4.33 -21.88
CA PHE A 354 13.76 -4.41 -23.17
C PHE A 354 13.93 -3.04 -23.81
N ASP A 355 14.99 -2.91 -24.59
CA ASP A 355 15.39 -1.62 -25.15
C ASP A 355 14.43 -1.23 -26.26
N ILE A 356 13.49 -0.34 -25.92
CA ILE A 356 12.56 0.25 -26.86
C ILE A 356 13.11 1.54 -27.49
N SER A 357 14.39 1.90 -27.26
CA SER A 357 14.98 3.13 -27.80
C SER A 357 14.98 3.16 -29.33
N SER A 358 15.31 2.04 -29.97
CA SER A 358 15.24 1.89 -31.44
C SER A 358 13.83 2.14 -31.99
N LEU A 359 12.81 1.64 -31.29
CA LEU A 359 11.41 1.85 -31.65
C LEU A 359 10.97 3.31 -31.47
N LYS A 360 11.45 3.97 -30.40
CA LYS A 360 11.25 5.40 -30.16
C LYS A 360 11.90 6.25 -31.27
N GLU A 361 13.11 5.89 -31.70
CA GLU A 361 13.82 6.54 -32.80
C GLU A 361 13.12 6.37 -34.15
N GLU A 362 12.67 5.14 -34.45
CA GLU A 362 11.92 4.83 -35.67
C GLU A 362 10.60 5.61 -35.74
N TYR A 363 9.83 5.62 -34.64
CA TYR A 363 8.64 6.46 -34.51
C TYR A 363 8.97 7.95 -34.70
N SER A 364 10.00 8.45 -34.02
CA SER A 364 10.43 9.84 -34.09
C SER A 364 10.76 10.28 -35.52
N LYS A 365 11.51 9.46 -36.25
CA LYS A 365 11.88 9.71 -37.65
C LYS A 365 10.64 9.74 -38.56
N HIS A 366 9.70 8.81 -38.35
CA HIS A 366 8.49 8.70 -39.16
C HIS A 366 7.48 9.80 -38.85
N TYR A 367 7.39 10.19 -37.59
CA TYR A 367 6.65 11.36 -37.15
C TYR A 367 7.18 12.62 -37.85
N ASP A 368 8.49 12.90 -37.79
CA ASP A 368 9.09 14.08 -38.43
C ASP A 368 8.86 14.09 -39.96
N ALA A 369 9.02 12.93 -40.60
CA ALA A 369 8.76 12.78 -42.04
C ALA A 369 7.28 13.01 -42.40
N THR A 370 6.36 12.48 -41.59
CA THR A 370 4.91 12.68 -41.77
C THR A 370 4.56 14.16 -41.61
N ILE A 371 5.10 14.85 -40.61
CA ILE A 371 4.83 16.27 -40.40
C ILE A 371 5.40 17.12 -41.54
N ALA A 372 6.63 16.86 -41.99
CA ALA A 372 7.25 17.60 -43.10
C ALA A 372 6.50 17.43 -44.43
N GLU A 373 5.89 16.26 -44.66
CA GLU A 373 5.15 15.98 -45.88
C GLU A 373 3.70 16.47 -45.85
N PHE A 374 3.01 16.32 -44.72
CA PHE A 374 1.58 16.64 -44.58
C PHE A 374 1.34 18.11 -44.20
N TYR A 375 2.35 18.81 -43.69
CA TYR A 375 2.24 20.21 -43.25
C TYR A 375 3.33 21.09 -43.86
N GLN A 376 2.93 22.29 -44.28
CA GLN A 376 3.85 23.35 -44.71
C GLN A 376 3.57 24.61 -43.87
N HIS A 377 4.57 25.13 -43.16
CA HIS A 377 4.41 26.23 -42.20
C HIS A 377 3.27 26.01 -41.17
N GLY A 378 3.08 24.76 -40.73
CA GLY A 378 2.04 24.38 -39.76
C GLY A 378 0.61 24.30 -40.33
N LYS A 379 0.43 24.45 -41.64
CA LYS A 379 -0.88 24.30 -42.33
C LYS A 379 -0.92 23.00 -43.15
N PRO A 380 -2.07 22.30 -43.18
CA PRO A 380 -2.21 21.05 -43.92
C PRO A 380 -2.10 21.28 -45.44
N LYS A 381 -1.35 20.41 -46.12
CA LYS A 381 -1.16 20.42 -47.58
C LYS A 381 -2.03 19.33 -48.24
N GLN A 382 -2.68 19.64 -49.37
CA GLN A 382 -3.40 18.61 -50.14
C GLN A 382 -2.41 17.60 -50.74
N MET A 383 -2.77 16.32 -50.64
CA MET A 383 -1.84 15.20 -50.79
C MET A 383 -2.35 14.14 -51.78
N ASN A 384 -1.41 13.39 -52.34
CA ASN A 384 -1.66 12.30 -53.29
C ASN A 384 -2.07 11.02 -52.52
N PRO A 385 -3.11 10.27 -52.96
CA PRO A 385 -3.59 9.08 -52.25
C PRO A 385 -2.50 8.03 -51.98
N THR A 386 -1.54 7.88 -52.90
CA THR A 386 -0.45 6.90 -52.82
C THR A 386 0.48 7.12 -51.62
N THR A 387 0.72 8.38 -51.25
CA THR A 387 1.57 8.74 -50.10
C THR A 387 0.84 8.50 -48.78
N LYS A 388 -0.47 8.78 -48.74
CA LYS A 388 -1.34 8.50 -47.58
C LYS A 388 -1.34 7.01 -47.23
N ASP A 389 -1.41 6.13 -48.23
CA ASP A 389 -1.38 4.69 -48.03
C ASP A 389 -0.02 4.20 -47.52
N LEU A 390 1.08 4.78 -47.99
CA LEU A 390 2.43 4.43 -47.55
C LEU A 390 2.64 4.70 -46.04
N TYR A 391 2.32 5.91 -45.57
CA TYR A 391 2.49 6.27 -44.16
C TYR A 391 1.47 5.56 -43.25
N THR A 392 0.27 5.26 -43.76
CA THR A 392 -0.71 4.43 -43.04
C THR A 392 -0.18 3.01 -42.83
N LYS A 393 0.46 2.41 -43.86
CA LYS A 393 1.08 1.10 -43.75
C LYS A 393 2.21 1.09 -42.73
N VAL A 394 3.07 2.10 -42.76
CA VAL A 394 4.16 2.29 -41.80
C VAL A 394 3.64 2.40 -40.35
N CYS A 395 2.56 3.15 -40.10
CA CYS A 395 1.95 3.21 -38.77
C CYS A 395 1.39 1.86 -38.33
N ASN A 396 0.80 1.09 -39.24
CA ASN A 396 0.32 -0.26 -38.95
C ASN A 396 1.48 -1.22 -38.63
N ASP A 397 2.61 -1.12 -39.35
CA ASP A 397 3.81 -1.94 -39.11
C ASP A 397 4.42 -1.63 -37.73
N ILE A 398 4.52 -0.34 -37.35
CA ILE A 398 4.94 0.09 -36.01
C ILE A 398 3.96 -0.43 -34.94
N MET A 399 2.65 -0.31 -35.15
CA MET A 399 1.65 -0.82 -34.21
C MET A 399 1.73 -2.34 -34.04
N GLN A 400 1.97 -3.08 -35.12
CA GLN A 400 2.15 -4.53 -35.07
C GLN A 400 3.39 -4.89 -34.25
N TYR A 401 4.48 -4.15 -34.42
CA TYR A 401 5.69 -4.33 -33.61
C TYR A 401 5.46 -3.99 -32.13
N ILE A 402 4.78 -2.87 -31.82
CA ILE A 402 4.39 -2.49 -30.45
C ILE A 402 3.57 -3.60 -29.79
N ASN A 403 2.57 -4.14 -30.49
CA ASN A 403 1.73 -5.21 -29.97
C ASN A 403 2.51 -6.51 -29.74
N THR A 404 3.43 -6.85 -30.65
CA THR A 404 4.35 -7.99 -30.47
C THR A 404 5.22 -7.81 -29.23
N CYS A 405 5.74 -6.59 -29.00
CA CYS A 405 6.53 -6.27 -27.82
C CYS A 405 5.70 -6.31 -26.53
N LYS A 406 4.46 -5.80 -26.54
CA LYS A 406 3.53 -5.90 -25.39
C LYS A 406 3.27 -7.35 -25.00
N ILE A 407 2.98 -8.21 -25.99
CA ILE A 407 2.77 -9.65 -25.77
C ILE A 407 4.01 -10.30 -25.17
N LYS A 408 5.19 -10.10 -25.77
CA LYS A 408 6.46 -10.64 -25.25
C LYS A 408 6.75 -10.18 -23.82
N LEU A 409 6.54 -8.91 -23.51
CA LEU A 409 6.75 -8.38 -22.15
C LEU A 409 5.74 -8.95 -21.15
N GLN A 410 4.50 -9.15 -21.56
CA GLN A 410 3.50 -9.81 -20.73
C GLN A 410 3.87 -11.28 -20.49
N GLU A 411 4.30 -12.01 -21.53
CA GLU A 411 4.80 -13.38 -21.41
C GLU A 411 6.01 -13.46 -20.47
N ILE A 412 6.97 -12.53 -20.55
CA ILE A 412 8.13 -12.47 -19.64
C ILE A 412 7.68 -12.20 -18.21
N PHE A 413 6.74 -11.27 -18.00
CA PHE A 413 6.20 -10.97 -16.68
C PHE A 413 5.50 -12.20 -16.08
N GLU A 414 4.62 -12.84 -16.84
CA GLU A 414 3.90 -14.05 -16.41
C GLU A 414 4.84 -15.23 -16.21
N THR A 415 5.83 -15.43 -17.08
CA THR A 415 6.85 -16.48 -16.92
C THR A 415 7.68 -16.24 -15.66
N THR A 416 8.07 -15.01 -15.37
CA THR A 416 8.83 -14.66 -14.16
C THR A 416 7.98 -14.86 -12.91
N ARG A 417 6.71 -14.42 -12.96
CA ARG A 417 5.74 -14.61 -11.89
C ARG A 417 5.50 -16.09 -11.61
N ASN A 418 5.30 -16.90 -12.65
CA ASN A 418 5.03 -18.33 -12.54
C ASN A 418 6.28 -19.13 -12.12
N LYS A 419 7.47 -18.73 -12.59
CA LYS A 419 8.73 -19.38 -12.20
C LYS A 419 9.02 -19.22 -10.71
N ILE A 420 8.69 -18.06 -10.14
CA ILE A 420 8.98 -17.79 -8.72
C ILE A 420 7.81 -18.20 -7.82
N ALA A 421 6.57 -18.02 -8.30
CA ALA A 421 5.31 -18.43 -7.69
C ALA A 421 5.30 -18.36 -6.15
N ASN A 422 5.64 -17.20 -5.60
CA ASN A 422 5.62 -17.01 -4.16
C ASN A 422 4.17 -16.72 -3.73
N PRO A 423 3.53 -17.61 -2.96
CA PRO A 423 2.09 -17.49 -2.64
C PRO A 423 1.78 -16.30 -1.72
N PHE A 424 2.81 -15.75 -1.06
CA PHE A 424 2.71 -14.64 -0.12
C PHE A 424 2.86 -13.26 -0.77
N LEU A 425 3.27 -13.20 -2.04
CA LEU A 425 3.34 -11.96 -2.81
C LEU A 425 2.02 -11.69 -3.55
N THR A 426 1.62 -10.43 -3.58
CA THR A 426 0.48 -9.93 -4.36
C THR A 426 0.91 -9.56 -5.78
N THR A 427 -0.07 -9.36 -6.67
CA THR A 427 0.22 -8.83 -8.01
C THR A 427 0.95 -7.48 -7.94
N ASN A 428 0.58 -6.62 -6.99
CA ASN A 428 1.22 -5.32 -6.80
C ASN A 428 2.68 -5.43 -6.36
N ASP A 429 2.99 -6.43 -5.54
CA ASP A 429 4.36 -6.74 -5.12
C ASP A 429 5.23 -7.16 -6.31
N TYR A 430 4.68 -8.00 -7.19
CA TYR A 430 5.34 -8.38 -8.45
C TYR A 430 5.54 -7.18 -9.39
N CYS A 431 4.53 -6.30 -9.52
CA CYS A 431 4.66 -5.08 -10.32
C CYS A 431 5.76 -4.16 -9.77
N SER A 432 5.81 -4.01 -8.45
CA SER A 432 6.83 -3.18 -7.79
C SER A 432 8.23 -3.77 -7.91
N ALA A 433 8.36 -5.10 -7.86
CA ALA A 433 9.63 -5.78 -8.00
C ALA A 433 10.14 -5.81 -9.46
N LEU A 434 9.23 -5.94 -10.42
CA LEU A 434 9.52 -5.94 -11.87
C LEU A 434 9.30 -4.55 -12.48
N HIS A 435 9.71 -3.51 -11.75
CA HIS A 435 9.43 -2.12 -12.12
C HIS A 435 9.83 -1.82 -13.55
N ASP A 436 11.02 -2.25 -14.00
CA ASP A 436 11.50 -1.98 -15.36
C ASP A 436 10.58 -2.56 -16.45
N ILE A 437 10.04 -3.76 -16.23
CA ILE A 437 9.08 -4.39 -17.15
C ILE A 437 7.77 -3.60 -17.14
N THR A 438 7.26 -3.27 -15.95
CA THR A 438 6.01 -2.52 -15.83
C THR A 438 6.12 -1.10 -16.39
N GLN A 439 7.26 -0.43 -16.20
CA GLN A 439 7.58 0.88 -16.73
C GLN A 439 7.67 0.81 -18.26
N THR A 440 8.33 -0.21 -18.81
CA THR A 440 8.38 -0.42 -20.27
C THR A 440 6.98 -0.69 -20.84
N GLN A 441 6.12 -1.42 -20.13
CA GLN A 441 4.72 -1.62 -20.53
C GLN A 441 3.94 -0.30 -20.55
N VAL A 442 4.15 0.58 -19.57
CA VAL A 442 3.57 1.93 -19.54
C VAL A 442 4.08 2.76 -20.73
N GLU A 443 5.38 2.74 -21.00
CA GLU A 443 5.99 3.46 -22.12
C GLU A 443 5.48 2.98 -23.48
N LEU A 444 5.30 1.67 -23.67
CA LEU A 444 4.70 1.09 -24.88
C LEU A 444 3.21 1.41 -25.01
N ARG A 445 2.47 1.51 -23.91
CA ARG A 445 1.07 1.98 -23.94
C ARG A 445 1.01 3.44 -24.40
N GLN A 446 1.87 4.31 -23.86
CA GLN A 446 1.97 5.70 -24.31
C GLN A 446 2.38 5.81 -25.78
N LEU A 447 3.35 5.00 -26.23
CA LEU A 447 3.78 5.00 -27.63
C LEU A 447 2.68 4.50 -28.58
N SER A 448 1.92 3.49 -28.17
CA SER A 448 0.74 2.99 -28.89
C SER A 448 -0.28 4.10 -29.14
N ILE A 449 -0.57 4.90 -28.11
CA ILE A 449 -1.49 6.04 -28.21
C ILE A 449 -0.94 7.07 -29.20
N ALA A 450 0.36 7.38 -29.13
CA ALA A 450 1.00 8.33 -30.04
C ALA A 450 0.96 7.86 -31.52
N VAL A 451 1.16 6.57 -31.79
CA VAL A 451 1.06 6.02 -33.15
C VAL A 451 -0.38 6.04 -33.67
N GLU A 452 -1.37 5.77 -32.80
CA GLU A 452 -2.78 5.91 -33.16
C GLU A 452 -3.16 7.36 -33.49
N GLN A 453 -2.64 8.32 -32.72
CA GLN A 453 -2.76 9.74 -33.03
C GLN A 453 -2.12 10.09 -34.38
N LEU A 454 -0.91 9.60 -34.66
CA LEU A 454 -0.23 9.81 -35.94
C LEU A 454 -1.01 9.20 -37.12
N LYS A 455 -1.57 8.00 -36.94
CA LYS A 455 -2.44 7.36 -37.94
C LYS A 455 -3.71 8.16 -38.19
N TYR A 456 -4.32 8.70 -37.13
CA TYR A 456 -5.46 9.61 -37.25
C TYR A 456 -5.11 10.86 -38.06
N ILE A 457 -3.89 11.41 -37.90
CA ILE A 457 -3.43 12.53 -38.74
C ILE A 457 -3.43 12.16 -40.22
N ILE A 458 -2.76 11.05 -40.54
CA ILE A 458 -2.60 10.60 -41.91
C ILE A 458 -3.97 10.40 -42.57
N GLN A 459 -4.93 9.87 -41.83
CA GLN A 459 -6.28 9.57 -42.31
C GLN A 459 -7.16 10.81 -42.47
N ASN A 460 -7.10 11.76 -41.54
CA ASN A 460 -8.10 12.83 -41.41
C ASN A 460 -7.55 14.26 -41.62
N GLN A 461 -6.23 14.43 -41.77
CA GLN A 461 -5.54 15.74 -41.86
C GLN A 461 -6.02 16.78 -40.81
N PRO A 462 -6.14 16.41 -39.53
CA PRO A 462 -6.62 17.30 -38.48
C PRO A 462 -5.65 18.47 -38.25
N THR A 463 -6.21 19.63 -37.90
CA THR A 463 -5.49 20.69 -37.20
C THR A 463 -5.80 20.53 -35.71
N PRO A 464 -4.82 20.27 -34.82
CA PRO A 464 -3.40 20.59 -34.96
C PRO A 464 -2.40 19.39 -34.83
N ILE A 465 -1.10 19.62 -35.06
CA ILE A 465 -0.02 18.61 -35.00
C ILE A 465 0.13 18.07 -33.56
N PRO A 466 -0.14 16.78 -33.27
CA PRO A 466 -0.04 16.22 -31.92
C PRO A 466 1.43 16.23 -31.44
N PRO A 467 1.69 16.37 -30.14
CA PRO A 467 3.05 16.42 -29.61
C PRO A 467 3.83 15.14 -29.92
N LYS A 468 5.13 15.28 -30.16
CA LYS A 468 6.01 14.14 -30.40
C LYS A 468 6.14 13.31 -29.12
N TYR A 469 6.11 11.99 -29.25
CA TYR A 469 6.30 11.07 -28.13
C TYR A 469 7.58 11.41 -27.35
N GLY A 470 7.45 11.62 -26.04
CA GLY A 470 8.57 11.96 -25.14
C GLY A 470 8.79 13.46 -24.88
N GLU A 471 8.03 14.36 -25.52
CA GLU A 471 8.06 15.79 -25.20
C GLU A 471 7.14 16.11 -24.01
N THR A 472 7.72 16.33 -22.83
CA THR A 472 7.05 17.04 -21.73
C THR A 472 7.35 18.54 -21.84
N LYS A 473 6.31 19.38 -21.82
CA LYS A 473 6.42 20.84 -21.73
C LYS A 473 7.40 21.23 -20.62
N LYS A 474 8.59 21.74 -20.99
CA LYS A 474 9.36 22.62 -20.10
C LYS A 474 8.54 23.90 -19.94
N SER A 475 8.27 24.26 -18.70
CA SER A 475 7.63 25.52 -18.31
C SER A 475 8.32 26.73 -18.96
N ASN A 476 7.52 27.57 -19.64
CA ASN A 476 7.74 28.96 -20.07
C ASN A 476 9.03 29.21 -20.92
N GLU A 477 8.96 29.72 -22.16
CA GLU A 477 8.39 31.01 -22.56
C GLU A 477 7.91 30.99 -24.03
N ALA A 478 6.93 31.87 -24.32
CA ALA A 478 6.33 32.19 -25.62
C ALA A 478 5.24 31.25 -26.19
N LYS A 479 4.00 31.48 -25.72
CA LYS A 479 2.73 31.04 -26.32
C LYS A 479 2.58 31.48 -27.79
N LYS A 480 2.05 30.57 -28.64
CA LYS A 480 0.78 30.64 -29.43
C LYS A 480 0.89 29.66 -30.62
N LYS A 481 -0.08 28.83 -31.00
CA LYS A 481 -1.49 28.59 -30.62
C LYS A 481 -1.87 27.25 -31.28
N GLN A 482 -2.19 26.21 -30.51
CA GLN A 482 -3.20 25.24 -30.93
C GLN A 482 -4.49 25.76 -30.31
N ASP A 483 -5.49 26.01 -31.14
CA ASP A 483 -6.76 26.58 -30.69
C ASP A 483 -7.46 25.51 -29.84
N LYS A 484 -7.21 25.58 -28.53
CA LYS A 484 -8.04 24.95 -27.51
C LYS A 484 -9.50 25.29 -27.82
N ILE A 485 -10.40 24.32 -27.65
CA ILE A 485 -11.83 24.54 -27.82
C ILE A 485 -12.21 25.60 -26.79
N LYS A 486 -12.64 26.77 -27.26
CA LYS A 486 -12.84 27.94 -26.42
C LYS A 486 -14.33 28.21 -26.25
N PRO A 487 -15.00 27.58 -25.28
CA PRO A 487 -16.36 27.94 -24.94
C PRO A 487 -16.38 29.38 -24.44
N THR A 488 -17.33 30.15 -24.95
CA THR A 488 -17.54 31.54 -24.53
C THR A 488 -18.69 31.65 -23.52
N THR A 489 -19.47 30.58 -23.38
CA THR A 489 -20.61 30.48 -22.47
C THR A 489 -20.52 29.25 -21.59
N LYS A 490 -21.22 29.27 -20.46
CA LYS A 490 -21.32 28.13 -19.53
C LYS A 490 -21.98 26.94 -20.22
N GLU A 491 -23.01 27.19 -21.03
CA GLU A 491 -23.79 26.17 -21.71
C GLU A 491 -22.95 25.39 -22.74
N GLU A 492 -22.10 26.09 -23.50
CA GLU A 492 -21.13 25.45 -24.40
C GLU A 492 -20.13 24.59 -23.62
N LEU A 493 -19.63 25.08 -22.49
CA LEU A 493 -18.74 24.29 -21.62
C LEU A 493 -19.47 23.05 -21.08
N GLU A 494 -20.72 23.17 -20.66
CA GLU A 494 -21.56 22.07 -20.16
C GLU A 494 -21.76 20.96 -21.20
N GLU A 495 -21.97 21.31 -22.47
CA GLU A 495 -22.08 20.30 -23.53
C GLU A 495 -20.75 19.57 -23.75
N LEU A 496 -19.64 20.29 -23.74
CA LEU A 496 -18.30 19.71 -23.95
C LEU A 496 -17.89 18.77 -22.82
N VAL A 497 -18.21 19.09 -21.57
CA VAL A 497 -17.83 18.25 -20.42
C VAL A 497 -18.68 16.98 -20.30
N LYS A 498 -19.93 17.02 -20.81
CA LYS A 498 -20.84 15.86 -20.86
C LYS A 498 -20.38 14.82 -21.89
N ASP A 499 -19.60 15.22 -22.89
CA ASP A 499 -19.00 14.31 -23.85
C ASP A 499 -17.75 13.64 -23.25
N GLU A 500 -17.88 12.36 -22.86
CA GLU A 500 -16.80 11.55 -22.27
C GLU A 500 -15.62 11.33 -23.23
N SER A 501 -15.78 11.57 -24.54
CA SER A 501 -14.70 11.42 -25.53
C SER A 501 -13.76 12.62 -25.61
N ILE A 502 -14.16 13.77 -25.05
CA ILE A 502 -13.37 15.01 -25.07
C ILE A 502 -12.39 14.98 -23.90
N TYR A 503 -11.10 15.14 -24.19
CA TYR A 503 -10.09 15.35 -23.14
C TYR A 503 -10.25 16.75 -22.54
N LEU A 504 -10.45 16.83 -21.22
CA LEU A 504 -10.81 18.10 -20.57
C LEU A 504 -9.70 19.15 -20.72
N GLY A 505 -8.43 18.76 -20.81
CA GLY A 505 -7.30 19.69 -20.95
C GLY A 505 -7.24 20.46 -22.29
N ASP A 506 -7.99 20.01 -23.29
CA ASP A 506 -8.10 20.66 -24.60
C ASP A 506 -9.11 21.82 -24.62
N ILE A 507 -9.83 22.02 -23.51
CA ILE A 507 -10.78 23.12 -23.34
C ILE A 507 -10.05 24.34 -22.77
N ASP A 508 -10.27 25.51 -23.38
CA ASP A 508 -9.81 26.81 -22.86
C ASP A 508 -10.92 27.45 -22.03
N THR A 509 -10.82 27.31 -20.72
CA THR A 509 -11.76 27.88 -19.76
C THR A 509 -11.46 29.34 -19.39
N SER A 510 -10.43 29.96 -19.99
CA SER A 510 -9.97 31.29 -19.58
C SER A 510 -11.01 32.41 -19.72
N GLU A 511 -12.06 32.23 -20.52
CA GLU A 511 -13.17 33.19 -20.66
C GLU A 511 -14.42 32.84 -19.83
N ILE A 512 -14.40 31.71 -19.11
CA ILE A 512 -15.55 31.23 -18.34
C ILE A 512 -15.55 31.87 -16.96
N ILE A 513 -16.69 32.44 -16.59
CA ILE A 513 -16.89 33.15 -15.31
C ILE A 513 -17.79 32.33 -14.35
N ASP A 514 -18.64 31.45 -14.87
CA ASP A 514 -19.55 30.60 -14.08
C ASP A 514 -19.34 29.12 -14.44
N MET A 515 -18.93 28.33 -13.45
CA MET A 515 -18.76 26.86 -13.53
C MET A 515 -19.72 26.12 -12.59
N SER A 516 -20.80 26.76 -12.15
CA SER A 516 -21.77 26.12 -11.28
C SER A 516 -22.39 24.89 -11.93
N GLU A 517 -22.56 23.82 -11.15
CA GLU A 517 -23.24 22.58 -11.55
C GLU A 517 -22.62 21.83 -12.76
N LEU A 518 -21.41 22.21 -13.21
CA LEU A 518 -20.82 21.71 -14.45
C LEU A 518 -20.67 20.18 -14.54
N PHE A 519 -20.32 19.54 -13.43
CA PHE A 519 -20.21 18.09 -13.28
C PHE A 519 -21.21 17.54 -12.25
N GLN A 520 -22.30 18.25 -11.99
CA GLN A 520 -23.32 17.80 -11.05
C GLN A 520 -23.94 16.47 -11.53
N ASN A 521 -23.98 15.46 -10.66
CA ASN A 521 -24.44 14.11 -11.00
C ASN A 521 -23.70 13.47 -12.20
N SER A 522 -22.48 13.90 -12.49
CA SER A 522 -21.73 13.39 -13.64
C SER A 522 -21.46 11.89 -13.53
N LYS A 523 -21.69 11.17 -14.64
CA LYS A 523 -21.38 9.74 -14.79
C LYS A 523 -19.97 9.49 -15.29
N ARG A 524 -19.27 10.55 -15.69
CA ARG A 524 -17.91 10.53 -16.22
C ARG A 524 -16.96 9.88 -15.21
N THR A 525 -16.11 8.96 -15.67
CA THR A 525 -15.10 8.28 -14.83
C THR A 525 -13.70 8.83 -15.01
N ASP A 526 -13.40 9.42 -16.17
CA ASP A 526 -12.11 10.04 -16.48
C ASP A 526 -12.22 11.57 -16.49
N PHE A 527 -11.49 12.23 -15.59
CA PHE A 527 -11.45 13.68 -15.47
C PHE A 527 -10.05 14.25 -15.81
N SER A 528 -9.19 13.46 -16.46
CA SER A 528 -7.84 13.90 -16.81
C SER A 528 -7.85 15.17 -17.66
N GLY A 529 -6.91 16.07 -17.38
CA GLY A 529 -6.75 17.36 -18.05
C GLY A 529 -7.49 18.52 -17.37
N ILE A 530 -8.42 18.25 -16.45
CA ILE A 530 -9.13 19.28 -15.70
C ILE A 530 -8.18 20.11 -14.80
N GLU A 531 -7.09 19.50 -14.33
CA GLU A 531 -6.03 20.16 -13.55
C GLU A 531 -5.34 21.30 -14.33
N SER A 532 -5.46 21.30 -15.67
CA SER A 532 -4.85 22.30 -16.56
C SER A 532 -5.78 23.46 -16.95
N TRP A 533 -7.00 23.49 -16.40
CA TRP A 533 -7.95 24.57 -16.64
C TRP A 533 -7.49 25.88 -16.02
N ASP A 534 -7.69 26.97 -16.77
CA ASP A 534 -7.52 28.33 -16.25
C ASP A 534 -8.85 28.75 -15.63
N VAL A 535 -8.91 28.77 -14.30
CA VAL A 535 -10.10 29.14 -13.52
C VAL A 535 -9.97 30.50 -12.85
N SER A 536 -8.91 31.26 -13.17
CA SER A 536 -8.60 32.53 -12.52
C SER A 536 -9.69 33.61 -12.70
N ASN A 537 -10.54 33.49 -13.74
CA ASN A 537 -11.66 34.41 -13.99
C ASN A 537 -13.01 33.92 -13.44
N VAL A 538 -13.05 32.73 -12.82
CA VAL A 538 -14.29 32.11 -12.34
C VAL A 538 -14.74 32.76 -11.04
N ILE A 539 -16.01 33.15 -10.97
CA ILE A 539 -16.65 33.77 -9.80
C ILE A 539 -17.57 32.78 -9.07
N ASN A 540 -18.18 31.83 -9.79
CA ASN A 540 -19.17 30.90 -9.23
C ASN A 540 -18.81 29.44 -9.53
N MET A 541 -18.62 28.63 -8.48
CA MET A 541 -18.33 27.19 -8.54
C MET A 541 -19.34 26.36 -7.73
N ARG A 542 -20.52 26.91 -7.46
CA ARG A 542 -21.59 26.22 -6.71
C ARG A 542 -21.88 24.84 -7.31
N SER A 543 -21.91 23.81 -6.47
CA SER A 543 -22.29 22.44 -6.85
C SER A 543 -21.53 21.85 -8.06
N MET A 544 -20.35 22.37 -8.40
CA MET A 544 -19.63 21.99 -9.62
C MET A 544 -19.36 20.49 -9.73
N PHE A 545 -19.02 19.81 -8.62
CA PHE A 545 -18.76 18.36 -8.55
C PHE A 545 -19.74 17.64 -7.62
N GLU A 546 -20.89 18.23 -7.34
CA GLU A 546 -21.88 17.62 -6.46
C GLU A 546 -22.37 16.29 -7.06
N HIS A 547 -22.36 15.21 -6.27
CA HIS A 547 -22.64 13.84 -6.70
C HIS A 547 -21.72 13.28 -7.82
N ALA A 548 -20.56 13.89 -8.10
CA ALA A 548 -19.56 13.31 -9.00
C ALA A 548 -18.76 12.20 -8.28
N ILE A 549 -19.35 11.00 -8.18
CA ILE A 549 -18.88 9.90 -7.32
C ILE A 549 -17.43 9.49 -7.61
N SER A 550 -17.01 9.51 -8.88
CA SER A 550 -15.68 9.07 -9.33
C SER A 550 -14.62 10.17 -9.33
N PHE A 551 -14.98 11.42 -9.01
CA PHE A 551 -14.07 12.56 -9.10
C PHE A 551 -12.98 12.53 -8.01
N ASN A 552 -11.70 12.59 -8.40
CA ASN A 552 -10.56 12.62 -7.47
C ASN A 552 -9.28 13.24 -8.08
N GLN A 553 -9.41 14.22 -8.98
CA GLN A 553 -8.26 14.86 -9.64
C GLN A 553 -7.59 15.91 -8.73
N PRO A 554 -6.27 16.09 -8.79
CA PRO A 554 -5.57 17.13 -8.04
C PRO A 554 -5.95 18.52 -8.58
N LEU A 555 -6.47 19.39 -7.71
CA LEU A 555 -6.88 20.76 -8.05
C LEU A 555 -6.07 21.83 -7.29
N ASP A 556 -5.03 21.44 -6.54
CA ASP A 556 -4.28 22.34 -5.64
C ASP A 556 -3.60 23.50 -6.39
N ASP A 557 -3.39 23.37 -7.70
CA ASP A 557 -2.79 24.39 -8.59
C ASP A 557 -3.82 25.38 -9.18
N TRP A 558 -5.11 25.21 -8.91
CA TRP A 558 -6.14 26.15 -9.38
C TRP A 558 -6.09 27.49 -8.63
N ASP A 559 -6.04 28.59 -9.39
CA ASP A 559 -6.20 29.94 -8.84
C ASP A 559 -7.69 30.25 -8.64
N VAL A 560 -8.17 30.06 -7.41
CA VAL A 560 -9.56 30.30 -7.00
C VAL A 560 -9.77 31.64 -6.30
N SER A 561 -8.78 32.54 -6.33
CA SER A 561 -8.78 33.79 -5.57
C SER A 561 -9.95 34.73 -5.91
N ASN A 562 -10.54 34.62 -7.10
CA ASN A 562 -11.70 35.41 -7.54
C ASN A 562 -13.06 34.75 -7.28
N VAL A 563 -13.10 33.51 -6.78
CA VAL A 563 -14.35 32.77 -6.57
C VAL A 563 -15.09 33.33 -5.35
N GLU A 564 -16.37 33.66 -5.52
CA GLU A 564 -17.23 34.15 -4.44
C GLU A 564 -18.17 33.07 -3.87
N ASN A 565 -18.46 32.00 -4.61
CA ASN A 565 -19.43 30.97 -4.20
C ASN A 565 -18.93 29.55 -4.50
N MET A 566 -18.75 28.75 -3.46
CA MET A 566 -18.34 27.34 -3.51
C MET A 566 -19.33 26.41 -2.78
N ARG A 567 -20.58 26.87 -2.59
CA ARG A 567 -21.61 26.09 -1.91
C ARG A 567 -21.74 24.71 -2.55
N SER A 568 -21.66 23.67 -1.72
CA SER A 568 -21.86 22.26 -2.10
C SER A 568 -20.94 21.77 -3.23
N MET A 569 -19.81 22.44 -3.49
CA MET A 569 -18.95 22.16 -4.65
C MET A 569 -18.53 20.68 -4.77
N PHE A 570 -18.20 20.01 -3.67
CA PHE A 570 -17.84 18.59 -3.63
C PHE A 570 -18.86 17.74 -2.86
N ASN A 571 -20.08 18.24 -2.63
CA ASN A 571 -21.08 17.52 -1.86
C ASN A 571 -21.33 16.12 -2.46
N THR A 572 -21.14 15.07 -1.66
CA THR A 572 -21.31 13.66 -2.08
C THR A 572 -20.37 13.22 -3.23
N ALA A 573 -19.26 13.92 -3.47
CA ALA A 573 -18.16 13.45 -4.33
C ALA A 573 -17.34 12.37 -3.59
N LYS A 574 -17.86 11.14 -3.58
CA LYS A 574 -17.37 10.07 -2.68
C LYS A 574 -15.92 9.68 -2.86
N SER A 575 -15.32 9.81 -4.04
CA SER A 575 -13.90 9.45 -4.26
C SER A 575 -12.94 10.59 -3.94
N PHE A 576 -13.44 11.81 -3.73
CA PHE A 576 -12.59 12.99 -3.61
C PHE A 576 -11.82 13.00 -2.29
N ASN A 577 -10.49 12.99 -2.37
CA ASN A 577 -9.55 13.00 -1.24
C ASN A 577 -8.21 13.66 -1.63
N GLN A 578 -8.25 14.79 -2.34
CA GLN A 578 -7.06 15.55 -2.74
C GLN A 578 -6.81 16.73 -1.80
N SER A 579 -5.55 17.19 -1.73
CA SER A 579 -5.17 18.41 -1.02
C SER A 579 -5.69 19.65 -1.78
N LEU A 580 -6.17 20.64 -1.04
CA LEU A 580 -6.59 21.96 -1.53
C LEU A 580 -6.02 23.09 -0.66
N ASN A 581 -4.88 22.85 0.00
CA ASN A 581 -4.32 23.78 0.99
C ASN A 581 -3.79 25.07 0.35
N ASN A 582 -3.45 25.05 -0.94
CA ASN A 582 -2.89 26.21 -1.62
C ASN A 582 -3.95 27.20 -2.13
N TRP A 583 -5.24 26.88 -1.97
CA TRP A 583 -6.32 27.75 -2.41
C TRP A 583 -6.44 29.01 -1.55
N ASP A 584 -6.34 30.17 -2.19
CA ASP A 584 -6.74 31.44 -1.58
C ASP A 584 -8.27 31.59 -1.70
N VAL A 585 -8.95 31.43 -0.58
CA VAL A 585 -10.42 31.50 -0.49
C VAL A 585 -10.91 32.79 0.17
N SER A 586 -10.07 33.82 0.27
CA SER A 586 -10.38 35.06 0.99
C SER A 586 -11.61 35.81 0.46
N ASN A 587 -11.96 35.62 -0.81
CA ASN A 587 -13.14 36.24 -1.45
C ASN A 587 -14.41 35.38 -1.41
N VAL A 588 -14.34 34.13 -0.93
CA VAL A 588 -15.49 33.22 -0.92
C VAL A 588 -16.49 33.62 0.18
N LYS A 589 -17.74 33.87 -0.21
CA LYS A 589 -18.84 34.30 0.68
C LYS A 589 -19.70 33.14 1.17
N ASN A 590 -19.73 32.01 0.45
CA ASN A 590 -20.52 30.84 0.82
C ASN A 590 -19.79 29.52 0.48
N MET A 591 -19.62 28.67 1.50
CA MET A 591 -19.05 27.31 1.40
C MET A 591 -19.94 26.23 2.05
N ASP A 592 -21.26 26.50 2.17
CA ASP A 592 -22.19 25.61 2.85
C ASP A 592 -22.16 24.21 2.22
N HIS A 593 -22.04 23.17 3.04
CA HIS A 593 -22.00 21.76 2.60
C HIS A 593 -20.90 21.43 1.57
N MET A 594 -19.86 22.25 1.43
CA MET A 594 -18.81 22.10 0.40
C MET A 594 -18.23 20.68 0.32
N PHE A 595 -17.94 20.05 1.46
CA PHE A 595 -17.37 18.70 1.54
C PHE A 595 -18.30 17.67 2.23
N TYR A 596 -19.60 17.96 2.32
CA TYR A 596 -20.55 17.05 2.97
C TYR A 596 -20.52 15.68 2.26
N ASN A 597 -20.36 14.59 3.02
CA ASN A 597 -20.38 13.21 2.50
C ASN A 597 -19.29 12.89 1.44
N THR A 598 -18.10 13.49 1.58
CA THR A 598 -16.89 13.14 0.80
C THR A 598 -15.98 12.15 1.56
N SER A 599 -14.97 11.57 0.88
CA SER A 599 -13.95 10.70 1.51
C SER A 599 -12.71 11.45 1.99
N MET A 600 -12.79 12.78 2.15
CA MET A 600 -11.67 13.59 2.62
C MET A 600 -11.22 13.15 4.02
N ARG A 601 -9.94 12.77 4.14
CA ARG A 601 -9.34 12.38 5.42
C ARG A 601 -8.87 13.57 6.26
N SER A 602 -8.56 14.69 5.61
CA SER A 602 -8.14 15.94 6.24
C SER A 602 -8.69 17.13 5.47
N TYR A 603 -9.45 18.00 6.13
CA TYR A 603 -9.95 19.24 5.52
C TYR A 603 -8.84 20.28 5.37
N PRO A 604 -8.92 21.17 4.36
CA PRO A 604 -7.98 22.27 4.20
C PRO A 604 -7.99 23.20 5.42
N GLN A 605 -6.85 23.81 5.73
CA GLN A 605 -6.73 24.67 6.93
C GLN A 605 -7.70 25.85 6.92
N TRP A 606 -7.99 26.40 5.74
CA TRP A 606 -8.93 27.51 5.54
C TRP A 606 -10.41 27.12 5.68
N TYR A 607 -10.74 25.82 5.75
CA TYR A 607 -12.13 25.32 5.88
C TYR A 607 -12.58 25.13 7.35
N ARG A 608 -11.73 25.50 8.32
CA ARG A 608 -11.96 25.23 9.75
C ARG A 608 -12.90 26.22 10.43
#